data_AF-A0A257WB31-F1
#
_entry.id   AF-A0A257WB31-F1
#
_cell.length_a   1.000
_cell.length_b   1.000
_cell.length_c   1.000
_cell.angle_alpha   90.00
_cell.angle_beta   90.00
_cell.angle_gamma   90.00
#
_symmetry.space_group_name_H-M   'P 1'
#
loop_
_entity.id
_entity.type
_entity.pdbx_description
1 polymer ?
#
loop_
_entity_poly.entity_id
_entity_poly.type
_entity_poly.pdbx_seq_one_letter_code
_entity_poly.pdbx_strand_id
1 'polypeptide(L)'
;GAGTADLHVNGVWAKRGLPPVQNRAASPETPGWSYVAIVPLKAGANTLRLEHATRFPYFAELLVARHTLPHTPLTGVQVAARYNVHPGFLDQLVDYFDRSSGAPASVLYPWETQGTGAPLSAWASPAAKLFPTVPATPEALAARYETLFQESLEPNLTDPGLKALNEFLHEKFGPFRAPQDARRYFAPAIQARLKALDAEVKTLEAATPVLPRAMGVREGSRIEDLAIHLRGSHWTLGQKVPRNFLKVLAGSNPPTIGPSESGRLQLAQWFTQPDHPLTSRVMVNRLWRWHFGRGIVPTVDNFGRLGEKPSNQPLLDWLALRFIANGWSMKAMHREMMLSATYQMSSDYNAKAAETDPENVLLWRMPRRRLEGEAIRDAIMSTSGALSHDHPGGSILSYKDRQYVANTAKGSTVDYDRPIRAIYVPVLRSSLYEVFQAFDLPDPASSNGDRDSTVVAPQALFMMNSSVMLQQSRRLAEFLLAQKDLDDPARIRLAYERALSRPPSPGEIDKAQTFIAQIQPDWANDPVKAWQSFAKSLLSSNEFIYLN
;
A
#
# COMPACT_ATOMS: atom_id res chain seq x y z
N GLY A 1 -23.06 14.65 18.96
CA GLY A 1 -21.87 13.78 18.82
C GLY A 1 -22.26 12.47 18.17
N ALA A 2 -21.31 11.64 17.78
CA ALA A 2 -21.65 10.30 17.30
C ALA A 2 -22.11 9.41 18.47
N GLY A 3 -23.36 8.98 18.46
CA GLY A 3 -23.90 7.98 19.39
C GLY A 3 -25.41 8.06 19.57
N THR A 4 -25.98 7.05 20.24
CA THR A 4 -27.43 6.86 20.41
C THR A 4 -27.89 7.34 21.77
N ALA A 5 -28.87 8.25 21.81
CA ALA A 5 -29.46 8.71 23.07
C ALA A 5 -30.88 8.17 23.24
N ASP A 6 -31.14 7.70 24.45
CA ASP A 6 -32.45 7.27 24.92
C ASP A 6 -33.16 8.47 25.56
N LEU A 7 -34.45 8.69 25.25
CA LEU A 7 -35.23 9.80 25.80
C LEU A 7 -36.39 9.26 26.64
N HIS A 8 -36.44 9.70 27.89
CA HIS A 8 -37.58 9.51 28.77
C HIS A 8 -38.27 10.83 29.07
N VAL A 9 -39.60 10.77 29.14
CA VAL A 9 -40.47 11.88 29.50
C VAL A 9 -41.35 11.41 30.64
N ASN A 10 -41.19 12.02 31.82
CA ASN A 10 -41.92 11.66 33.04
C ASN A 10 -41.86 10.15 33.36
N GLY A 11 -40.70 9.53 33.16
CA GLY A 11 -40.47 8.10 33.41
C GLY A 11 -40.92 7.16 32.29
N VAL A 12 -41.60 7.67 31.26
CA VAL A 12 -42.04 6.88 30.10
C VAL A 12 -41.04 7.02 28.96
N TRP A 13 -40.73 5.91 28.30
CA TRP A 13 -39.87 5.90 27.13
C TRP A 13 -40.53 6.62 25.95
N ALA A 14 -39.90 7.70 25.50
CA ALA A 14 -40.31 8.43 24.30
C ALA A 14 -39.55 7.96 23.04
N LYS A 15 -38.27 7.58 23.16
CA LYS A 15 -37.44 7.07 22.05
C LYS A 15 -36.26 6.22 22.58
N ARG A 16 -35.82 5.20 21.82
CA ARG A 16 -34.72 4.29 22.19
C ARG A 16 -33.72 4.08 21.04
N GLY A 17 -32.43 4.31 21.28
CA GLY A 17 -31.33 3.73 20.48
C GLY A 17 -31.08 4.23 19.04
N LEU A 18 -31.28 5.52 18.72
CA LEU A 18 -30.97 6.06 17.38
C LEU A 18 -29.46 6.21 17.12
N PRO A 19 -28.82 5.59 16.10
CA PRO A 19 -27.51 6.06 15.63
C PRO A 19 -27.58 7.55 15.29
N PRO A 20 -26.51 8.31 15.55
CA PRO A 20 -26.47 9.74 15.25
C PRO A 20 -26.79 9.93 13.76
N VAL A 21 -27.73 10.81 13.45
CA VAL A 21 -27.89 11.28 12.08
C VAL A 21 -26.63 12.07 11.74
N GLN A 22 -25.76 11.51 10.90
CA GLN A 22 -24.82 12.33 10.15
C GLN A 22 -25.66 13.16 9.19
N ASN A 23 -26.00 14.39 9.58
CA ASN A 23 -26.34 15.38 8.58
C ASN A 23 -25.18 15.42 7.60
N ARG A 24 -25.47 15.14 6.32
CA ARG A 24 -24.51 15.30 5.22
C ARG A 24 -23.77 16.63 5.41
N ALA A 25 -22.45 16.57 5.24
CA ALA A 25 -21.49 17.68 5.13
C ALA A 25 -22.02 19.06 5.56
N ALA A 26 -21.59 19.50 6.74
CA ALA A 26 -21.85 20.81 7.32
C ALA A 26 -21.61 21.96 6.32
N SER A 27 -22.68 22.67 5.97
CA SER A 27 -22.59 24.12 5.74
C SER A 27 -22.71 24.80 7.12
N PRO A 28 -21.80 25.72 7.49
CA PRO A 28 -21.85 26.44 8.78
C PRO A 28 -23.10 27.30 9.00
N GLU A 29 -23.89 27.55 7.94
CA GLU A 29 -24.94 28.57 7.95
C GLU A 29 -26.36 28.04 8.23
N THR A 30 -26.55 26.73 8.42
CA THR A 30 -27.89 26.21 8.82
C THR A 30 -27.77 24.89 9.59
N PRO A 31 -27.81 24.91 10.93
CA PRO A 31 -27.97 23.67 11.69
C PRO A 31 -29.38 23.11 11.40
N GLY A 32 -29.43 22.01 10.65
CA GLY A 32 -30.68 21.28 10.42
C GLY A 32 -31.17 20.62 11.70
N TRP A 33 -32.37 20.99 12.16
CA TRP A 33 -33.04 20.34 13.29
C TRP A 33 -33.61 18.98 12.87
N SER A 34 -33.57 17.99 13.76
CA SER A 34 -34.26 16.70 13.57
C SER A 34 -35.28 16.48 14.68
N TYR A 35 -36.42 15.93 14.31
CA TYR A 35 -37.53 15.73 15.23
C TYR A 35 -37.35 14.43 16.04
N VAL A 36 -37.45 14.50 17.37
CA VAL A 36 -37.22 13.33 18.25
C VAL A 36 -38.53 12.62 18.63
N ALA A 37 -39.51 13.33 19.21
CA ALA A 37 -40.82 12.78 19.58
C ALA A 37 -41.85 13.89 19.94
N ILE A 38 -43.13 13.70 19.57
CA ILE A 38 -44.26 14.51 20.08
C ILE A 38 -44.73 13.81 21.34
N VAL A 39 -44.64 14.50 22.47
CA VAL A 39 -44.96 13.92 23.79
C VAL A 39 -45.93 14.84 24.55
N PRO A 40 -46.86 14.27 25.33
CA PRO A 40 -47.73 15.08 26.16
C PRO A 40 -46.94 15.53 27.39
N LEU A 41 -46.90 16.84 27.62
CA LEU A 41 -46.37 17.43 28.84
C LEU A 41 -47.54 17.74 29.78
N LYS A 42 -47.39 17.43 31.06
CA LYS A 42 -48.40 17.76 32.08
C LYS A 42 -48.26 19.23 32.46
N ALA A 43 -49.34 19.87 32.90
CA ALA A 43 -49.26 21.19 33.51
C ALA A 43 -48.36 21.14 34.75
N GLY A 44 -47.40 22.05 34.86
CA GLY A 44 -46.40 22.08 35.93
C GLY A 44 -45.07 21.42 35.55
N ALA A 45 -44.42 20.78 36.52
CA ALA A 45 -43.08 20.23 36.36
C ALA A 45 -43.09 18.94 35.51
N ASN A 46 -42.19 18.87 34.53
CA ASN A 46 -41.94 17.69 33.71
C ASN A 46 -40.46 17.32 33.79
N THR A 47 -40.16 16.03 33.75
CA THR A 47 -38.78 15.53 33.77
C THR A 47 -38.42 14.93 32.41
N LEU A 48 -37.39 15.48 31.77
CA LEU A 48 -36.78 14.96 30.56
C LEU A 48 -35.44 14.32 30.94
N ARG A 49 -35.25 13.03 30.64
CA ARG A 49 -34.01 12.31 30.89
C ARG A 49 -33.44 11.80 29.58
N LEU A 50 -32.20 12.18 29.29
CA LEU A 50 -31.41 11.73 28.15
C LEU A 50 -30.34 10.77 28.66
N GLU A 51 -30.31 9.53 28.17
CA GLU A 51 -29.28 8.56 28.52
C GLU A 51 -28.42 8.23 27.31
N HIS A 52 -27.12 8.05 27.54
CA HIS A 52 -26.17 7.69 26.49
C HIS A 52 -25.18 6.65 27.01
N ALA A 53 -24.81 5.68 26.17
CA ALA A 53 -23.96 4.56 26.58
C ALA A 53 -22.48 4.95 26.78
N THR A 54 -22.02 6.06 26.19
CA THR A 54 -20.64 6.55 26.38
C THR A 54 -20.51 7.37 27.66
N ARG A 55 -19.32 7.34 28.27
CA ARG A 55 -19.02 8.06 29.52
C ARG A 55 -19.07 9.59 29.40
N PHE A 56 -19.02 10.14 28.18
CA PHE A 56 -19.00 11.58 27.91
C PHE A 56 -19.85 11.92 26.66
N PRO A 57 -21.19 11.90 26.75
CA PRO A 57 -22.03 12.32 25.63
C PRO A 57 -21.95 13.83 25.42
N TYR A 58 -21.89 14.27 24.15
CA TYR A 58 -22.02 15.68 23.79
C TYR A 58 -23.35 15.93 23.08
N PHE A 59 -24.23 16.66 23.77
CA PHE A 59 -25.48 17.21 23.25
C PHE A 59 -25.29 18.70 23.04
N ALA A 60 -25.38 19.18 21.80
CA ALA A 60 -25.15 20.59 21.49
C ALA A 60 -26.35 21.45 21.95
N GLU A 61 -27.55 21.13 21.47
CA GLU A 61 -28.78 21.89 21.75
C GLU A 61 -29.98 20.93 21.81
N LEU A 62 -30.98 21.28 22.64
CA LEU A 62 -32.28 20.60 22.74
C LEU A 62 -33.38 21.66 22.68
N LEU A 63 -34.31 21.51 21.74
CA LEU A 63 -35.45 22.42 21.59
C LEU A 63 -36.76 21.69 21.92
N VAL A 64 -37.59 22.32 22.75
CA VAL A 64 -38.97 21.90 23.02
C VAL A 64 -39.91 22.94 22.45
N ALA A 65 -40.74 22.55 21.48
CA ALA A 65 -41.68 23.44 20.81
C ALA A 65 -43.10 22.89 20.85
N ARG A 66 -44.09 23.78 20.85
CA ARG A 66 -45.51 23.41 20.81
C ARG A 66 -45.87 22.85 19.43
N HIS A 67 -46.50 21.69 19.40
CA HIS A 67 -47.08 21.12 18.17
C HIS A 67 -48.58 21.43 18.10
N THR A 68 -49.12 21.57 16.88
CA THR A 68 -50.52 21.95 16.61
C THR A 68 -51.46 20.76 16.39
N LEU A 69 -51.01 19.52 16.65
CA LEU A 69 -51.86 18.35 16.42
C LEU A 69 -53.00 18.29 17.44
N PRO A 70 -54.21 17.88 17.03
CA PRO A 70 -55.37 17.76 17.92
C PRO A 70 -55.19 16.68 18.99
N HIS A 71 -54.38 15.65 18.70
CA HIS A 71 -54.03 14.57 19.62
C HIS A 71 -52.53 14.26 19.54
N THR A 72 -51.95 13.83 20.65
CA THR A 72 -50.55 13.38 20.68
C THR A 72 -50.44 11.99 20.05
N PRO A 73 -49.67 11.80 18.97
CA PRO A 73 -49.45 10.47 18.42
C PRO A 73 -48.67 9.60 19.41
N LEU A 74 -48.94 8.30 19.38
CA LEU A 74 -48.13 7.34 20.14
C LEU A 74 -46.72 7.33 19.57
N THR A 75 -45.71 7.33 20.44
CA THR A 75 -44.32 7.15 20.01
C THR A 75 -44.12 5.74 19.46
N GLY A 76 -43.10 5.54 18.60
CA GLY A 76 -42.77 4.21 18.09
C GLY A 76 -42.57 3.17 19.20
N VAL A 77 -42.04 3.58 20.35
CA VAL A 77 -41.88 2.71 21.53
C VAL A 77 -43.23 2.36 22.17
N GLN A 78 -44.16 3.31 22.25
CA GLN A 78 -45.51 3.06 22.77
C GLN A 78 -46.33 2.16 21.83
N VAL A 79 -46.19 2.35 20.51
CA VAL A 79 -46.79 1.46 19.51
C VAL A 79 -46.21 0.05 19.64
N ALA A 80 -44.88 -0.06 19.73
CA ALA A 80 -44.19 -1.33 19.93
C ALA A 80 -44.68 -2.07 21.18
N ALA A 81 -44.81 -1.37 22.31
CA ALA A 81 -45.32 -1.93 23.55
C ALA A 81 -46.79 -2.37 23.44
N ARG A 82 -47.64 -1.59 22.77
CA ARG A 82 -49.07 -1.91 22.56
C ARG A 82 -49.26 -3.21 21.75
N TYR A 83 -48.40 -3.45 20.77
CA TYR A 83 -48.47 -4.61 19.89
C TYR A 83 -47.46 -5.72 20.25
N ASN A 84 -46.76 -5.59 21.37
CA ASN A 84 -45.73 -6.52 21.82
C ASN A 84 -44.63 -6.82 20.77
N VAL A 85 -44.19 -5.78 20.05
CA VAL A 85 -43.14 -5.85 19.01
C VAL A 85 -41.88 -5.15 19.50
N HIS A 86 -40.70 -5.53 18.98
CA HIS A 86 -39.47 -4.80 19.32
C HIS A 86 -39.46 -3.40 18.66
N PRO A 87 -39.21 -2.30 19.40
CA PRO A 87 -39.30 -0.94 18.83
C PRO A 87 -38.32 -0.69 17.69
N GLY A 88 -37.13 -1.31 17.73
CA GLY A 88 -36.16 -1.20 16.64
C GLY A 88 -36.63 -1.82 15.32
N PHE A 89 -37.57 -2.77 15.35
CA PHE A 89 -38.19 -3.29 14.12
C PHE A 89 -39.08 -2.24 13.47
N LEU A 90 -39.90 -1.54 14.26
CA LEU A 90 -40.75 -0.46 13.75
C LEU A 90 -39.92 0.69 13.17
N ASP A 91 -38.83 1.08 13.83
CA ASP A 91 -37.93 2.11 13.30
C ASP A 91 -37.29 1.69 11.96
N GLN A 92 -36.89 0.42 11.82
CA GLN A 92 -36.34 -0.11 10.57
C GLN A 92 -37.39 -0.23 9.45
N LEU A 93 -38.63 -0.56 9.81
CA LEU A 93 -39.75 -0.66 8.88
C LEU A 93 -40.16 0.73 8.35
N VAL A 94 -40.17 1.75 9.22
CA VAL A 94 -40.40 3.14 8.81
C VAL A 94 -39.27 3.63 7.89
N ASP A 95 -38.01 3.41 8.27
CA ASP A 95 -36.84 3.75 7.43
C ASP A 95 -36.86 3.01 6.07
N TYR A 96 -37.39 1.78 6.03
CA TYR A 96 -37.60 1.07 4.78
C TYR A 96 -38.67 1.76 3.92
N PHE A 97 -39.86 2.00 4.49
CA PHE A 97 -40.96 2.65 3.76
C PHE A 97 -40.60 4.04 3.26
N ASP A 98 -39.85 4.84 4.02
CA ASP A 98 -39.38 6.15 3.55
C ASP A 98 -38.49 6.06 2.30
N ARG A 99 -37.73 4.96 2.17
CA ARG A 99 -36.85 4.70 1.02
C ARG A 99 -37.58 4.05 -0.15
N SER A 100 -38.55 3.18 0.12
CA SER A 100 -39.25 2.38 -0.88
C SER A 100 -40.56 3.00 -1.34
N SER A 101 -41.09 4.02 -0.66
CA SER A 101 -42.43 4.59 -0.88
C SER A 101 -42.76 4.80 -2.35
N GLY A 102 -43.70 3.99 -2.86
CA GLY A 102 -44.22 4.09 -4.22
C GLY A 102 -43.25 3.60 -5.30
N ALA A 103 -42.16 2.93 -4.94
CA ALA A 103 -41.21 2.37 -5.88
C ALA A 103 -41.80 1.12 -6.57
N PRO A 104 -41.92 1.10 -7.91
CA PRO A 104 -42.44 -0.03 -8.68
C PRO A 104 -41.85 -1.41 -8.32
N ALA A 105 -40.60 -1.46 -7.86
CA ALA A 105 -39.90 -2.69 -7.50
C ALA A 105 -40.19 -3.18 -6.07
N SER A 106 -40.84 -2.38 -5.21
CA SER A 106 -41.12 -2.76 -3.82
C SER A 106 -42.00 -4.00 -3.77
N VAL A 107 -41.64 -4.99 -2.94
CA VAL A 107 -42.52 -6.14 -2.68
C VAL A 107 -43.74 -5.77 -1.84
N LEU A 108 -43.72 -4.59 -1.20
CA LEU A 108 -44.82 -4.04 -0.41
C LEU A 108 -45.59 -2.94 -1.15
N TYR A 109 -45.44 -2.82 -2.48
CA TYR A 109 -46.01 -1.74 -3.28
C TYR A 109 -47.51 -1.47 -3.01
N PRO A 110 -48.42 -2.48 -2.98
CA PRO A 110 -49.82 -2.24 -2.62
C PRO A 110 -50.04 -1.61 -1.24
N TRP A 111 -49.17 -1.92 -0.28
CA TRP A 111 -49.22 -1.36 1.07
C TRP A 111 -48.78 0.11 1.07
N GLU A 112 -47.74 0.43 0.30
CA GLU A 112 -47.21 1.79 0.17
C GLU A 112 -48.12 2.72 -0.64
N THR A 113 -48.85 2.18 -1.62
CA THR A 113 -49.73 2.96 -2.50
C THR A 113 -51.18 3.06 -2.00
N GLN A 114 -51.49 2.47 -0.85
CA GLN A 114 -52.85 2.48 -0.32
C GLN A 114 -53.26 3.93 0.02
N GLY A 115 -54.29 4.44 -0.67
CA GLY A 115 -54.78 5.81 -0.48
C GLY A 115 -54.01 6.91 -1.24
N THR A 116 -52.97 6.58 -2.01
CA THR A 116 -52.19 7.57 -2.80
C THR A 116 -52.68 7.72 -4.24
N GLY A 117 -53.52 6.81 -4.73
CA GLY A 117 -54.06 6.81 -6.10
C GLY A 117 -53.11 6.27 -7.17
N ALA A 118 -51.94 5.73 -6.78
CA ALA A 118 -51.00 5.12 -7.73
C ALA A 118 -51.57 3.80 -8.32
N PRO A 119 -51.43 3.57 -9.64
CA PRO A 119 -52.03 2.41 -10.28
C PRO A 119 -51.24 1.12 -10.01
N LEU A 120 -51.94 0.05 -9.66
CA LEU A 120 -51.33 -1.28 -9.44
C LEU A 120 -50.62 -1.85 -10.68
N SER A 121 -50.95 -1.35 -11.89
CA SER A 121 -50.26 -1.72 -13.13
C SER A 121 -48.79 -1.29 -13.18
N ALA A 122 -48.39 -0.35 -12.31
CA ALA A 122 -46.99 0.07 -12.18
C ALA A 122 -46.17 -0.85 -11.25
N TRP A 123 -46.77 -1.89 -10.66
CA TRP A 123 -46.05 -2.82 -9.79
C TRP A 123 -45.17 -3.79 -10.60
N ALA A 124 -43.87 -3.53 -10.63
CA ALA A 124 -42.87 -4.25 -11.42
C ALA A 124 -42.19 -5.41 -10.66
N SER A 125 -42.47 -5.58 -9.37
CA SER A 125 -41.90 -6.67 -8.58
C SER A 125 -42.44 -8.04 -9.02
N PRO A 126 -41.62 -9.11 -9.03
CA PRO A 126 -42.12 -10.47 -9.24
C PRO A 126 -43.25 -10.87 -8.27
N ALA A 127 -43.27 -10.28 -7.07
CA ALA A 127 -44.31 -10.50 -6.06
C ALA A 127 -45.71 -10.07 -6.52
N ALA A 128 -45.84 -9.20 -7.52
CA ALA A 128 -47.13 -8.75 -8.05
C ALA A 128 -48.01 -9.91 -8.53
N LYS A 129 -47.40 -10.99 -9.05
CA LYS A 129 -48.12 -12.18 -9.53
C LYS A 129 -48.82 -12.96 -8.41
N LEU A 130 -48.37 -12.79 -7.16
CA LEU A 130 -48.97 -13.43 -5.98
C LEU A 130 -50.25 -12.72 -5.49
N PHE A 131 -50.58 -11.57 -6.10
CA PHE A 131 -51.74 -10.75 -5.76
C PHE A 131 -52.67 -10.60 -6.98
N PRO A 132 -53.45 -11.65 -7.32
CA PRO A 132 -54.40 -11.57 -8.43
C PRO A 132 -55.47 -10.50 -8.23
N THR A 133 -55.85 -10.24 -6.97
CA THR A 133 -56.63 -9.08 -6.54
C THR A 133 -56.01 -8.53 -5.26
N VAL A 134 -55.84 -7.21 -5.17
CA VAL A 134 -55.36 -6.56 -3.94
C VAL A 134 -56.54 -6.38 -2.99
N PRO A 135 -56.48 -6.91 -1.75
CA PRO A 135 -57.56 -6.73 -0.78
C PRO A 135 -57.86 -5.25 -0.53
N ALA A 136 -59.15 -4.93 -0.39
CA ALA A 136 -59.61 -3.54 -0.28
C ALA A 136 -59.33 -2.90 1.09
N THR A 137 -59.21 -3.72 2.15
CA THR A 137 -58.95 -3.24 3.51
C THR A 137 -57.50 -3.49 3.92
N PRO A 138 -56.87 -2.59 4.71
CA PRO A 138 -55.53 -2.80 5.24
C PRO A 138 -55.38 -4.12 5.99
N GLU A 139 -56.41 -4.54 6.73
CA GLU A 139 -56.39 -5.76 7.53
C GLU A 139 -56.36 -7.02 6.64
N ALA A 140 -57.12 -7.03 5.54
CA ALA A 140 -57.12 -8.15 4.61
C ALA A 140 -55.83 -8.21 3.79
N LEU A 141 -55.25 -7.05 3.47
CA LEU A 141 -53.94 -6.97 2.82
C LEU A 141 -52.83 -7.50 3.75
N ALA A 142 -52.87 -7.16 5.03
CA ALA A 142 -51.93 -7.65 6.03
C ALA A 142 -52.01 -9.18 6.16
N ALA A 143 -53.22 -9.74 6.27
CA ALA A 143 -53.43 -11.18 6.34
C ALA A 143 -52.92 -11.92 5.09
N ARG A 144 -53.04 -11.31 3.90
CA ARG A 144 -52.49 -11.87 2.67
C ARG A 144 -50.96 -11.88 2.69
N TYR A 145 -50.32 -10.79 3.11
CA TYR A 145 -48.87 -10.74 3.28
C TYR A 145 -48.39 -11.75 4.31
N GLU A 146 -49.07 -11.90 5.44
CA GLU A 146 -48.73 -12.90 6.46
C GLU A 146 -48.68 -14.30 5.86
N THR A 147 -49.71 -14.69 5.12
CA THR A 147 -49.78 -16.01 4.45
C THR A 147 -48.60 -16.20 3.49
N LEU A 148 -48.36 -15.22 2.61
CA LEU A 148 -47.29 -15.31 1.61
C LEU A 148 -45.89 -15.27 2.24
N PHE A 149 -45.70 -14.54 3.34
CA PHE A 149 -44.43 -14.57 4.06
C PHE A 149 -44.18 -15.93 4.71
N GLN A 150 -45.19 -16.58 5.27
CA GLN A 150 -45.06 -17.94 5.79
C GLN A 150 -44.71 -18.94 4.67
N GLU A 151 -45.38 -18.87 3.53
CA GLU A 151 -45.05 -19.69 2.34
C GLU A 151 -43.63 -19.41 1.84
N SER A 152 -43.17 -18.15 1.87
CA SER A 152 -41.82 -17.77 1.47
C SER A 152 -40.72 -18.29 2.39
N LEU A 153 -41.05 -18.87 3.55
CA LEU A 153 -40.06 -19.47 4.46
C LEU A 153 -39.83 -20.96 4.20
N GLU A 154 -40.59 -21.58 3.29
CA GLU A 154 -40.40 -22.99 2.94
C GLU A 154 -39.06 -23.23 2.21
N PRO A 155 -38.39 -24.38 2.47
CA PRO A 155 -37.17 -24.74 1.76
C PRO A 155 -37.46 -25.04 0.28
N ASN A 156 -36.55 -24.66 -0.63
CA ASN A 156 -36.61 -24.90 -2.08
C ASN A 156 -37.70 -24.12 -2.86
N LEU A 157 -37.77 -22.81 -2.64
CA LEU A 157 -38.65 -21.90 -3.39
C LEU A 157 -38.37 -21.94 -4.91
N THR A 158 -39.40 -22.26 -5.70
CA THR A 158 -39.37 -22.22 -7.17
C THR A 158 -40.14 -21.05 -7.76
N ASP A 159 -41.09 -20.47 -7.01
CA ASP A 159 -41.86 -19.31 -7.43
C ASP A 159 -41.03 -18.00 -7.31
N PRO A 160 -40.87 -17.23 -8.40
CA PRO A 160 -40.09 -15.98 -8.38
C PRO A 160 -40.65 -14.90 -7.44
N GLY A 161 -41.97 -14.86 -7.21
CA GLY A 161 -42.61 -13.94 -6.29
C GLY A 161 -42.34 -14.29 -4.83
N LEU A 162 -42.45 -15.58 -4.46
CA LEU A 162 -42.11 -16.03 -3.11
C LEU A 162 -40.61 -15.85 -2.83
N LYS A 163 -39.76 -16.05 -3.84
CA LYS A 163 -38.33 -15.76 -3.74
C LYS A 163 -38.06 -14.28 -3.47
N ALA A 164 -38.77 -13.37 -4.15
CA ALA A 164 -38.64 -11.93 -3.91
C ALA A 164 -39.07 -11.52 -2.49
N LEU A 165 -40.14 -12.14 -1.96
CA LEU A 165 -40.57 -11.94 -0.57
C LEU A 165 -39.54 -12.49 0.44
N ASN A 166 -38.96 -13.65 0.18
CA ASN A 166 -37.89 -14.22 1.01
C ASN A 166 -36.63 -13.34 1.02
N GLU A 167 -36.23 -12.84 -0.16
CA GLU A 167 -35.09 -11.91 -0.31
C GLU A 167 -35.33 -10.62 0.49
N PHE A 168 -36.55 -10.09 0.52
CA PHE A 168 -36.92 -8.94 1.34
C PHE A 168 -36.76 -9.21 2.85
N LEU A 169 -37.13 -10.40 3.34
CA LEU A 169 -36.93 -10.79 4.74
C LEU A 169 -35.44 -10.81 5.13
N HIS A 170 -34.55 -11.07 4.17
CA HIS A 170 -33.12 -11.28 4.39
C HIS A 170 -32.26 -10.13 3.84
N GLU A 171 -32.90 -9.05 3.39
CA GLU A 171 -32.22 -7.94 2.76
C GLU A 171 -31.27 -7.26 3.75
N LYS A 172 -30.03 -7.03 3.32
CA LYS A 172 -28.98 -6.39 4.14
C LYS A 172 -29.41 -5.05 4.73
N PHE A 173 -30.27 -4.31 4.03
CA PHE A 173 -30.82 -3.03 4.47
C PHE A 173 -32.35 -3.05 4.66
N GLY A 174 -32.94 -4.24 4.77
CA GLY A 174 -34.37 -4.46 4.96
C GLY A 174 -34.83 -4.23 6.41
N PRO A 175 -36.15 -4.32 6.65
CA PRO A 175 -36.75 -4.03 7.95
C PRO A 175 -36.53 -5.10 9.01
N PHE A 176 -36.05 -6.29 8.62
CA PHE A 176 -35.71 -7.40 9.52
C PHE A 176 -34.21 -7.53 9.77
N ARG A 177 -33.41 -6.53 9.36
CA ARG A 177 -31.95 -6.59 9.53
C ARG A 177 -31.59 -6.64 11.02
N ALA A 178 -30.72 -7.58 11.37
CA ALA A 178 -30.17 -7.61 12.71
C ALA A 178 -29.41 -6.29 13.00
N PRO A 179 -29.53 -5.71 14.19
CA PRO A 179 -28.78 -4.52 14.56
C PRO A 179 -27.27 -4.79 14.47
N GLN A 180 -26.45 -3.75 14.22
CA GLN A 180 -24.99 -3.89 14.08
C GLN A 180 -24.34 -4.64 15.26
N ASP A 181 -24.92 -4.52 16.46
CA ASP A 181 -24.53 -5.28 17.66
C ASP A 181 -25.52 -6.41 18.01
N ALA A 182 -25.93 -7.23 17.05
CA ALA A 182 -26.89 -8.34 17.26
C ALA A 182 -26.53 -9.25 18.45
N ARG A 183 -25.23 -9.41 18.72
CA ARG A 183 -24.69 -10.24 19.82
C ARG A 183 -25.26 -9.87 21.20
N ARG A 184 -25.62 -8.60 21.44
CA ARG A 184 -26.16 -8.13 22.73
C ARG A 184 -27.60 -8.59 23.01
N TYR A 185 -28.29 -9.02 21.97
CA TYR A 185 -29.70 -9.45 22.03
C TYR A 185 -29.87 -10.97 22.06
N PHE A 186 -28.78 -11.73 21.91
CA PHE A 186 -28.85 -13.19 22.03
C PHE A 186 -29.13 -13.63 23.47
N ALA A 187 -29.72 -14.81 23.63
CA ALA A 187 -29.95 -15.39 24.95
C ALA A 187 -28.64 -15.50 25.76
N PRO A 188 -28.66 -15.36 27.09
CA PRO A 188 -27.45 -15.38 27.92
C PRO A 188 -26.54 -16.61 27.67
N ALA A 189 -27.13 -17.78 27.42
CA ALA A 189 -26.39 -19.00 27.08
C ALA A 189 -25.58 -18.88 25.77
N ILE A 190 -26.17 -18.23 24.75
CA ILE A 190 -25.49 -17.99 23.46
C ILE A 190 -24.39 -16.94 23.62
N GLN A 191 -24.62 -15.89 24.43
CA GLN A 191 -23.59 -14.90 24.73
C GLN A 191 -22.38 -15.52 25.43
N ALA A 192 -22.62 -16.41 26.42
CA ALA A 192 -21.56 -17.14 27.10
C ALA A 192 -20.77 -18.04 26.14
N ARG A 193 -21.46 -18.75 25.23
CA ARG A 193 -20.82 -19.58 24.21
C ARG A 193 -19.99 -18.76 23.22
N LEU A 194 -20.51 -17.63 22.74
CA LEU A 194 -19.77 -16.72 21.85
C LEU A 194 -18.52 -16.17 22.53
N LYS A 195 -18.61 -15.79 23.80
CA LYS A 195 -17.46 -15.34 24.58
C LYS A 195 -16.39 -16.43 24.69
N ALA A 196 -16.78 -17.69 24.89
CA ALA A 196 -15.85 -18.82 24.92
C ALA A 196 -15.18 -19.04 23.56
N LEU A 197 -15.96 -19.02 22.47
CA LEU A 197 -15.46 -19.17 21.10
C LEU A 197 -14.53 -18.00 20.69
N ASP A 198 -14.86 -16.75 21.04
CA ASP A 198 -14.01 -15.59 20.78
C ASP A 198 -12.66 -15.72 21.54
N ALA A 199 -12.69 -16.28 22.77
CA ALA A 199 -11.47 -16.58 23.53
C ALA A 199 -10.65 -17.69 22.86
N GLU A 200 -11.30 -18.75 22.38
CA GLU A 200 -10.65 -19.84 21.66
C GLU A 200 -10.01 -19.35 20.35
N VAL A 201 -10.74 -18.56 19.55
CA VAL A 201 -10.21 -17.92 18.33
C VAL A 201 -8.98 -17.09 18.67
N LYS A 202 -9.03 -16.27 19.73
CA LYS A 202 -7.87 -15.47 20.15
C LYS A 202 -6.67 -16.34 20.55
N THR A 203 -6.90 -17.45 21.25
CA THR A 203 -5.85 -18.40 21.61
C THR A 203 -5.25 -19.06 20.37
N LEU A 204 -6.08 -19.48 19.41
CA LEU A 204 -5.65 -20.08 18.16
C LEU A 204 -4.90 -19.10 17.26
N GLU A 205 -5.38 -17.85 17.15
CA GLU A 205 -4.69 -16.77 16.44
C GLU A 205 -3.31 -16.47 17.05
N ALA A 206 -3.21 -16.46 18.39
CA ALA A 206 -1.95 -16.28 19.09
C ALA A 206 -0.99 -17.49 18.95
N ALA A 207 -1.54 -18.70 18.87
CA ALA A 207 -0.78 -19.93 18.66
C ALA A 207 -0.40 -20.17 17.19
N THR A 208 -0.94 -19.39 16.25
CA THR A 208 -0.67 -19.54 14.83
C THR A 208 0.80 -19.17 14.55
N PRO A 209 1.62 -20.09 14.03
CA PRO A 209 3.01 -19.78 13.71
C PRO A 209 3.05 -18.70 12.63
N VAL A 210 4.01 -17.78 12.74
CA VAL A 210 4.27 -16.80 11.69
C VAL A 210 4.87 -17.53 10.51
N LEU A 211 4.02 -17.89 9.55
CA LEU A 211 4.47 -18.48 8.29
C LEU A 211 5.24 -17.43 7.49
N PRO A 212 6.34 -17.80 6.81
CA PRO A 212 6.99 -16.91 5.86
C PRO A 212 5.99 -16.53 4.78
N ARG A 213 5.78 -15.22 4.59
CA ARG A 213 4.87 -14.67 3.58
C ARG A 213 5.70 -13.92 2.55
N ALA A 214 5.32 -14.06 1.30
CA ALA A 214 5.80 -13.23 0.22
C ALA A 214 4.64 -12.44 -0.37
N MET A 215 4.91 -11.22 -0.84
CA MET A 215 3.94 -10.47 -1.63
C MET A 215 3.71 -11.20 -2.94
N GLY A 216 2.46 -11.63 -3.16
CA GLY A 216 2.04 -12.30 -4.37
C GLY A 216 0.92 -11.53 -5.07
N VAL A 217 0.74 -11.80 -6.35
CA VAL A 217 -0.40 -11.29 -7.11
C VAL A 217 -1.40 -12.43 -7.26
N ARG A 218 -2.68 -12.13 -7.07
CA ARG A 218 -3.79 -13.04 -7.37
C ARG A 218 -4.83 -12.31 -8.20
N GLU A 219 -5.66 -13.06 -8.90
CA GLU A 219 -6.83 -12.52 -9.57
C GLU A 219 -7.75 -11.81 -8.57
N GLY A 220 -8.31 -10.68 -9.00
CA GLY A 220 -9.28 -9.94 -8.21
C GLY A 220 -10.62 -10.66 -8.17
N SER A 221 -11.43 -10.38 -7.15
CA SER A 221 -12.82 -10.86 -7.11
C SER A 221 -13.70 -10.21 -8.18
N ARG A 222 -13.28 -9.05 -8.69
CA ARG A 222 -13.94 -8.32 -9.77
C ARG A 222 -12.97 -8.18 -10.93
N ILE A 223 -13.32 -8.79 -12.05
CA ILE A 223 -12.56 -8.78 -13.29
C ILE A 223 -13.40 -8.02 -14.32
N GLU A 224 -12.89 -6.88 -14.78
CA GLU A 224 -13.63 -6.02 -15.70
C GLU A 224 -12.70 -5.22 -16.60
N ASP A 225 -13.24 -4.81 -17.74
CA ASP A 225 -12.61 -3.82 -18.60
C ASP A 225 -12.66 -2.44 -17.94
N LEU A 226 -11.65 -1.60 -18.20
CA LEU A 226 -11.52 -0.29 -17.56
C LEU A 226 -11.94 0.84 -18.50
N ALA A 227 -12.56 1.88 -17.94
CA ALA A 227 -12.85 3.11 -18.66
C ALA A 227 -11.58 3.98 -18.78
N ILE A 228 -11.43 4.66 -19.90
CA ILE A 228 -10.34 5.64 -20.08
C ILE A 228 -10.54 6.78 -19.09
N HIS A 229 -9.53 7.09 -18.27
CA HIS A 229 -9.55 8.28 -17.42
C HIS A 229 -9.23 9.51 -18.30
N LEU A 230 -10.26 10.29 -18.64
CA LEU A 230 -10.07 11.48 -19.48
C LEU A 230 -9.20 12.49 -18.75
N ARG A 231 -8.08 12.86 -19.38
CA ARG A 231 -7.04 13.71 -18.78
C ARG A 231 -6.46 13.16 -17.47
N GLY A 232 -6.51 11.84 -17.26
CA GLY A 232 -6.01 11.18 -16.05
C GLY A 232 -6.91 11.32 -14.82
N SER A 233 -8.10 11.93 -14.94
CA SER A 233 -9.05 12.08 -13.84
C SER A 233 -9.81 10.78 -13.57
N HIS A 234 -9.69 10.24 -12.36
CA HIS A 234 -10.48 9.08 -11.91
C HIS A 234 -11.97 9.39 -11.71
N TRP A 235 -12.33 10.68 -11.68
CA TRP A 235 -13.73 11.14 -11.62
C TRP A 235 -14.36 11.28 -13.01
N THR A 236 -13.53 11.36 -14.06
CA THR A 236 -13.99 11.66 -15.43
C THR A 236 -13.69 10.47 -16.33
N LEU A 237 -14.62 9.51 -16.33
CA LEU A 237 -14.50 8.27 -17.07
C LEU A 237 -15.05 8.44 -18.50
N GLY A 238 -14.27 8.01 -19.48
CA GLY A 238 -14.63 7.93 -20.89
C GLY A 238 -15.13 6.53 -21.27
N GLN A 239 -14.88 6.14 -22.53
CA GLN A 239 -15.26 4.84 -23.06
C GLN A 239 -14.57 3.69 -22.31
N LYS A 240 -15.31 2.61 -22.05
CA LYS A 240 -14.77 1.33 -21.55
C LYS A 240 -13.93 0.67 -22.64
N VAL A 241 -12.68 0.33 -22.33
CA VAL A 241 -11.74 -0.28 -23.27
C VAL A 241 -11.53 -1.74 -22.87
N PRO A 242 -11.76 -2.70 -23.78
CA PRO A 242 -11.54 -4.11 -23.49
C PRO A 242 -10.07 -4.37 -23.16
N ARG A 243 -9.82 -5.27 -22.21
CA ARG A 243 -8.47 -5.78 -21.94
C ARG A 243 -7.88 -6.34 -23.23
N ASN A 244 -6.73 -5.83 -23.64
CA ASN A 244 -6.05 -6.25 -24.86
C ASN A 244 -4.56 -5.86 -24.83
N PHE A 245 -3.79 -6.36 -25.78
CA PHE A 245 -2.38 -6.08 -25.98
C PHE A 245 -2.16 -4.90 -26.93
N LEU A 246 -0.95 -4.33 -26.90
CA LEU A 246 -0.56 -3.28 -27.85
C LEU A 246 -0.53 -3.85 -29.28
N LYS A 247 -1.54 -3.52 -30.08
CA LYS A 247 -1.74 -4.06 -31.44
C LYS A 247 -0.50 -3.98 -32.34
N VAL A 248 0.31 -2.92 -32.21
CA VAL A 248 1.51 -2.72 -33.03
C VAL A 248 2.64 -3.72 -32.71
N LEU A 249 2.66 -4.24 -31.48
CA LEU A 249 3.68 -5.18 -31.00
C LEU A 249 3.16 -6.61 -30.94
N ALA A 250 1.85 -6.80 -30.77
CA ALA A 250 1.25 -8.11 -30.50
C ALA A 250 1.27 -9.06 -31.72
N GLY A 251 1.68 -8.56 -32.90
CA GLY A 251 1.80 -9.35 -34.11
C GLY A 251 0.45 -9.88 -34.60
N SER A 252 0.49 -10.98 -35.35
CA SER A 252 -0.68 -11.61 -35.96
C SER A 252 -1.45 -12.55 -35.02
N ASN A 253 -0.86 -12.98 -33.90
CA ASN A 253 -1.47 -13.93 -32.97
C ASN A 253 -1.30 -13.51 -31.50
N PRO A 254 -2.00 -12.46 -31.04
CA PRO A 254 -1.95 -12.06 -29.64
C PRO A 254 -2.53 -13.16 -28.73
N PRO A 255 -2.05 -13.28 -27.47
CA PRO A 255 -2.69 -14.15 -26.50
C PRO A 255 -4.17 -13.80 -26.31
N THR A 256 -4.99 -14.79 -26.02
CA THR A 256 -6.41 -14.59 -25.68
C THR A 256 -6.57 -14.36 -24.18
N ILE A 257 -7.36 -13.37 -23.79
CA ILE A 257 -7.71 -13.09 -22.39
C ILE A 257 -9.11 -13.61 -22.12
N GLY A 258 -9.25 -14.58 -21.21
CA GLY A 258 -10.53 -15.13 -20.82
C GLY A 258 -11.40 -14.15 -20.02
N PRO A 259 -12.73 -14.37 -19.95
CA PRO A 259 -13.64 -13.47 -19.24
C PRO A 259 -13.35 -13.42 -17.72
N SER A 260 -12.84 -14.52 -17.16
CA SER A 260 -12.48 -14.70 -15.75
C SER A 260 -11.00 -14.43 -15.45
N GLU A 261 -10.27 -13.75 -16.33
CA GLU A 261 -8.83 -13.51 -16.18
C GLU A 261 -8.50 -12.02 -16.30
N SER A 262 -7.65 -11.48 -15.43
CA SER A 262 -7.23 -10.08 -15.54
C SER A 262 -6.44 -9.75 -16.81
N GLY A 263 -5.85 -10.76 -17.47
CA GLY A 263 -4.90 -10.58 -18.58
C GLY A 263 -3.45 -10.39 -18.15
N ARG A 264 -3.15 -10.30 -16.84
CA ARG A 264 -1.79 -10.07 -16.33
C ARG A 264 -0.85 -11.24 -16.61
N LEU A 265 -1.33 -12.48 -16.44
CA LEU A 265 -0.55 -13.67 -16.75
C LEU A 265 -0.24 -13.75 -18.24
N GLN A 266 -1.25 -13.52 -19.08
CA GLN A 266 -1.12 -13.51 -20.53
C GLN A 266 -0.13 -12.43 -20.99
N LEU A 267 -0.14 -11.25 -20.35
CA LEU A 267 0.84 -10.20 -20.60
C LEU A 267 2.26 -10.62 -20.22
N ALA A 268 2.45 -11.26 -19.07
CA ALA A 268 3.76 -11.77 -18.66
C ALA A 268 4.29 -12.87 -19.60
N GLN A 269 3.40 -13.76 -20.05
CA GLN A 269 3.74 -14.78 -21.04
C GLN A 269 4.10 -14.15 -22.38
N TRP A 270 3.32 -13.19 -22.86
CA TRP A 270 3.58 -12.49 -24.12
C TRP A 270 4.92 -11.74 -24.12
N PHE A 271 5.25 -11.02 -23.04
CA PHE A 271 6.55 -10.35 -22.94
C PHE A 271 7.73 -11.32 -22.96
N THR A 272 7.55 -12.54 -22.50
CA THR A 272 8.61 -13.56 -22.41
C THR A 272 8.59 -14.57 -23.56
N GLN A 273 7.76 -14.36 -24.58
CA GLN A 273 7.76 -15.19 -25.79
C GLN A 273 9.12 -15.10 -26.51
N PRO A 274 9.65 -16.21 -27.06
CA PRO A 274 10.96 -16.21 -27.73
C PRO A 274 11.06 -15.28 -28.95
N ASP A 275 9.95 -15.04 -29.63
CA ASP A 275 9.83 -14.16 -30.80
C ASP A 275 9.51 -12.70 -30.45
N HIS A 276 9.34 -12.38 -29.16
CA HIS A 276 9.08 -11.00 -28.75
C HIS A 276 10.32 -10.12 -29.03
N PRO A 277 10.17 -9.01 -29.78
CA PRO A 277 11.32 -8.31 -30.35
C PRO A 277 12.12 -7.46 -29.35
N LEU A 278 11.55 -7.06 -28.21
CA LEU A 278 12.19 -6.05 -27.34
C LEU A 278 12.67 -6.57 -25.99
N THR A 279 11.89 -7.41 -25.29
CA THR A 279 12.16 -7.79 -23.89
C THR A 279 13.58 -8.29 -23.64
N SER A 280 14.05 -9.26 -24.43
CA SER A 280 15.40 -9.81 -24.28
C SER A 280 16.48 -8.78 -24.59
N ARG A 281 16.34 -8.01 -25.68
CA ARG A 281 17.26 -6.92 -26.09
C ARG A 281 17.36 -5.83 -25.02
N VAL A 282 16.23 -5.36 -24.50
CA VAL A 282 16.18 -4.34 -23.44
C VAL A 282 16.86 -4.87 -22.18
N MET A 283 16.57 -6.11 -21.79
CA MET A 283 17.16 -6.69 -20.58
C MET A 283 18.67 -6.86 -20.69
N VAL A 284 19.18 -7.44 -21.79
CA VAL A 284 20.64 -7.61 -21.97
C VAL A 284 21.34 -6.27 -22.14
N ASN A 285 20.70 -5.27 -22.76
CA ASN A 285 21.26 -3.92 -22.86
C ASN A 285 21.41 -3.25 -21.49
N ARG A 286 20.42 -3.44 -20.60
CA ARG A 286 20.50 -2.97 -19.21
C ARG A 286 21.63 -3.69 -18.44
N LEU A 287 21.71 -5.02 -18.56
CA LEU A 287 22.80 -5.81 -17.97
C LEU A 287 24.17 -5.35 -18.44
N TRP A 288 24.30 -5.09 -19.75
CA TRP A 288 25.51 -4.54 -20.35
C TRP A 288 25.83 -3.17 -19.78
N ARG A 289 24.86 -2.25 -19.74
CA ARG A 289 25.03 -0.92 -19.13
C ARG A 289 25.52 -1.00 -17.68
N TRP A 290 25.03 -1.93 -16.86
CA TRP A 290 25.49 -2.05 -15.46
C TRP A 290 26.95 -2.48 -15.33
N HIS A 291 27.46 -3.28 -16.27
CA HIS A 291 28.85 -3.72 -16.27
C HIS A 291 29.79 -2.71 -16.94
N PHE A 292 29.37 -2.14 -18.06
CA PHE A 292 30.21 -1.30 -18.93
C PHE A 292 29.89 0.19 -18.84
N GLY A 293 29.00 0.63 -17.95
CA GLY A 293 28.62 2.03 -17.75
C GLY A 293 27.74 2.65 -18.84
N ARG A 294 27.81 2.13 -20.08
CA ARG A 294 26.99 2.56 -21.23
C ARG A 294 26.34 1.35 -21.88
N GLY A 295 25.05 1.46 -22.20
CA GLY A 295 24.33 0.43 -22.97
C GLY A 295 24.85 0.34 -24.41
N ILE A 296 24.71 -0.83 -25.04
CA ILE A 296 24.91 -0.98 -26.49
C ILE A 296 23.96 -0.04 -27.23
N VAL A 297 22.70 0.03 -26.78
CA VAL A 297 21.77 1.12 -27.08
C VAL A 297 21.88 2.13 -25.92
N PRO A 298 22.39 3.35 -26.16
CA PRO A 298 22.57 4.35 -25.11
C PRO A 298 21.27 4.76 -24.44
N THR A 299 20.18 4.86 -25.21
CA THR A 299 18.83 5.16 -24.69
C THR A 299 18.19 3.91 -24.10
N VAL A 300 18.63 3.52 -22.90
CA VAL A 300 18.29 2.24 -22.24
C VAL A 300 16.77 1.98 -22.13
N ASP A 301 15.98 3.04 -21.95
CA ASP A 301 14.51 2.96 -21.83
C ASP A 301 13.74 3.24 -23.13
N ASN A 302 14.44 3.56 -24.23
CA ASN A 302 13.80 3.91 -25.50
C ASN A 302 14.52 3.26 -26.69
N PHE A 303 13.95 2.15 -27.17
CA PHE A 303 14.39 1.45 -28.38
C PHE A 303 13.57 1.86 -29.63
N GLY A 304 12.72 2.90 -29.49
CA GLY A 304 11.88 3.41 -30.57
C GLY A 304 12.60 4.39 -31.48
N ARG A 305 11.84 5.05 -32.38
CA ARG A 305 12.38 6.04 -33.34
C ARG A 305 13.03 7.27 -32.70
N LEU A 306 12.64 7.58 -31.46
CA LEU A 306 13.20 8.68 -30.68
C LEU A 306 14.42 8.24 -29.84
N GLY A 307 14.73 6.94 -29.84
CA GLY A 307 15.92 6.38 -29.23
C GLY A 307 17.13 6.45 -30.15
N GLU A 308 18.30 6.17 -29.58
CA GLU A 308 19.55 6.04 -30.32
C GLU A 308 19.70 4.63 -30.92
N LYS A 309 20.51 4.52 -31.97
CA LYS A 309 20.86 3.23 -32.57
C LYS A 309 21.90 2.50 -31.72
N PRO A 310 21.90 1.16 -31.73
CA PRO A 310 22.95 0.41 -31.04
C PRO A 310 24.31 0.64 -31.67
N SER A 311 25.35 0.73 -30.84
CA SER A 311 26.74 0.76 -31.29
C SER A 311 27.15 -0.53 -32.01
N ASN A 312 26.54 -1.67 -31.64
CA ASN A 312 26.75 -2.97 -32.26
C ASN A 312 25.47 -3.83 -32.23
N GLN A 313 24.68 -3.79 -33.30
CA GLN A 313 23.44 -4.56 -33.42
C GLN A 313 23.66 -6.09 -33.40
N PRO A 314 24.63 -6.67 -34.16
CA PRO A 314 24.87 -8.12 -34.11
C PRO A 314 25.18 -8.65 -32.71
N LEU A 315 25.96 -7.90 -31.92
CA LEU A 315 26.27 -8.27 -30.54
C LEU A 315 25.02 -8.26 -29.65
N LEU A 316 24.20 -7.21 -29.76
CA LEU A 316 22.95 -7.11 -29.01
C LEU A 316 22.01 -8.27 -29.31
N ASP A 317 21.86 -8.61 -30.59
CA ASP A 317 21.02 -9.72 -31.04
C ASP A 317 21.56 -11.07 -30.55
N TRP A 318 22.87 -11.26 -30.63
CA TRP A 318 23.53 -12.48 -30.13
C TRP A 318 23.33 -12.67 -28.62
N LEU A 319 23.54 -11.60 -27.82
CA LEU A 319 23.31 -11.63 -26.37
C LEU A 319 21.83 -11.89 -26.04
N ALA A 320 20.90 -11.27 -26.77
CA ALA A 320 19.47 -11.44 -26.55
C ALA A 320 19.02 -12.89 -26.84
N LEU A 321 19.50 -13.51 -27.92
CA LEU A 321 19.23 -14.91 -28.24
C LEU A 321 19.84 -15.85 -27.20
N ARG A 322 21.09 -15.58 -26.77
CA ARG A 322 21.73 -16.33 -25.68
C ARG A 322 21.00 -16.23 -24.36
N PHE A 323 20.45 -15.06 -24.03
CA PHE A 323 19.68 -14.87 -22.81
C PHE A 323 18.45 -15.78 -22.78
N ILE A 324 17.72 -15.85 -23.90
CA ILE A 324 16.56 -16.75 -24.05
C ILE A 324 17.00 -18.21 -24.00
N ALA A 325 18.05 -18.59 -24.75
CA ALA A 325 18.56 -19.96 -24.80
C ALA A 325 19.03 -20.48 -23.43
N ASN A 326 19.55 -19.59 -22.58
CA ASN A 326 19.96 -19.89 -21.20
C ASN A 326 18.79 -19.78 -20.19
N GLY A 327 17.54 -19.83 -20.65
CA GLY A 327 16.35 -19.82 -19.81
C GLY A 327 16.15 -18.52 -19.03
N TRP A 328 16.51 -17.37 -19.63
CA TRP A 328 16.42 -16.04 -19.01
C TRP A 328 17.25 -15.90 -17.72
N SER A 329 18.30 -16.72 -17.56
CA SER A 329 19.16 -16.68 -16.38
C SER A 329 20.05 -15.43 -16.38
N MET A 330 19.68 -14.44 -15.55
CA MET A 330 20.51 -13.24 -15.35
C MET A 330 21.91 -13.59 -14.85
N LYS A 331 22.04 -14.59 -13.96
CA LYS A 331 23.35 -15.02 -13.43
C LYS A 331 24.26 -15.57 -14.53
N ALA A 332 23.73 -16.36 -15.46
CA ALA A 332 24.49 -16.86 -16.59
C ALA A 332 24.95 -15.71 -17.49
N MET A 333 24.07 -14.74 -17.76
CA MET A 333 24.39 -13.58 -18.58
C MET A 333 25.45 -12.66 -17.93
N HIS A 334 25.35 -12.40 -16.62
CA HIS A 334 26.41 -11.68 -15.90
C HIS A 334 27.76 -12.40 -16.04
N ARG A 335 27.80 -13.73 -15.85
CA ARG A 335 29.02 -14.52 -15.99
C ARG A 335 29.59 -14.44 -17.41
N GLU A 336 28.74 -14.55 -18.43
CA GLU A 336 29.15 -14.47 -19.84
C GLU A 336 29.78 -13.11 -20.16
N MET A 337 29.19 -12.00 -19.69
CA MET A 337 29.77 -10.67 -19.84
C MET A 337 31.10 -10.52 -19.07
N MET A 338 31.16 -10.98 -17.81
CA MET A 338 32.36 -10.85 -16.96
C MET A 338 33.54 -11.72 -17.41
N LEU A 339 33.27 -12.82 -18.12
CA LEU A 339 34.30 -13.69 -18.71
C LEU A 339 34.73 -13.24 -20.12
N SER A 340 34.14 -12.17 -20.66
CA SER A 340 34.55 -11.63 -21.96
C SER A 340 35.91 -10.93 -21.87
N ALA A 341 36.66 -10.95 -22.97
CA ALA A 341 37.89 -10.19 -23.08
C ALA A 341 37.65 -8.68 -22.85
N THR A 342 36.49 -8.16 -23.28
CA THR A 342 36.08 -6.76 -23.11
C THR A 342 35.95 -6.35 -21.64
N TYR A 343 35.35 -7.20 -20.79
CA TYR A 343 35.23 -6.91 -19.36
C TYR A 343 36.57 -6.98 -18.63
N GLN A 344 37.50 -7.79 -19.12
CA GLN A 344 38.81 -8.01 -18.52
C GLN A 344 39.89 -7.03 -19.03
N MET A 345 39.51 -6.03 -19.82
CA MET A 345 40.44 -5.00 -20.31
C MET A 345 40.92 -4.09 -19.18
N SER A 346 42.14 -3.56 -19.33
CA SER A 346 42.64 -2.51 -18.44
C SER A 346 41.86 -1.19 -18.64
N SER A 347 41.85 -0.34 -17.62
CA SER A 347 41.41 1.06 -17.67
C SER A 347 42.51 2.01 -18.21
N ASP A 348 43.69 1.49 -18.54
CA ASP A 348 44.85 2.27 -18.98
C ASP A 348 44.56 3.12 -20.22
N TYR A 349 45.18 4.29 -20.25
CA TYR A 349 45.03 5.23 -21.36
C TYR A 349 45.88 4.80 -22.56
N ASN A 350 45.27 4.82 -23.75
CA ASN A 350 45.95 4.63 -25.02
C ASN A 350 45.66 5.84 -25.92
N ALA A 351 46.69 6.61 -26.27
CA ALA A 351 46.53 7.85 -27.02
C ALA A 351 45.90 7.64 -28.40
N LYS A 352 46.26 6.58 -29.12
CA LYS A 352 45.75 6.29 -30.47
C LYS A 352 44.28 5.85 -30.43
N ALA A 353 43.92 5.04 -29.45
CA ALA A 353 42.53 4.62 -29.26
C ALA A 353 41.64 5.80 -28.82
N ALA A 354 42.14 6.66 -27.93
CA ALA A 354 41.44 7.86 -27.49
C ALA A 354 41.23 8.88 -28.62
N GLU A 355 42.13 8.96 -29.60
CA GLU A 355 41.93 9.80 -30.80
C GLU A 355 40.82 9.24 -31.71
N THR A 356 40.69 7.92 -31.79
CA THR A 356 39.71 7.25 -32.67
C THR A 356 38.31 7.18 -32.04
N ASP A 357 38.24 6.89 -30.75
CA ASP A 357 37.00 6.75 -29.98
C ASP A 357 37.15 7.43 -28.60
N PRO A 358 37.11 8.77 -28.55
CA PRO A 358 37.30 9.54 -27.31
C PRO A 358 36.30 9.17 -26.20
N GLU A 359 35.07 8.85 -26.60
CA GLU A 359 33.96 8.52 -25.71
C GLU A 359 33.95 7.05 -25.26
N ASN A 360 34.90 6.24 -25.73
CA ASN A 360 35.03 4.81 -25.42
C ASN A 360 33.74 4.01 -25.74
N VAL A 361 33.02 4.39 -26.81
CA VAL A 361 31.78 3.72 -27.25
C VAL A 361 32.03 2.27 -27.68
N LEU A 362 33.21 2.01 -28.25
CA LEU A 362 33.64 0.69 -28.70
C LEU A 362 34.36 -0.12 -27.60
N LEU A 363 34.49 0.44 -26.39
CA LEU A 363 35.11 -0.20 -25.22
C LEU A 363 36.55 -0.66 -25.50
N TRP A 364 37.41 0.24 -25.96
CA TRP A 364 38.85 -0.04 -26.11
C TRP A 364 39.60 -0.05 -24.78
N ARG A 365 38.94 0.33 -23.68
CA ARG A 365 39.37 0.15 -22.29
C ARG A 365 38.15 -0.07 -21.39
N MET A 366 38.37 -0.59 -20.19
CA MET A 366 37.32 -0.61 -19.18
C MET A 366 37.02 0.84 -18.74
N PRO A 367 35.74 1.27 -18.68
CA PRO A 367 35.40 2.58 -18.13
C PRO A 367 35.46 2.54 -16.61
N ARG A 368 36.14 3.53 -16.02
CA ARG A 368 36.12 3.75 -14.56
C ARG A 368 34.68 3.96 -14.10
N ARG A 369 34.25 3.19 -13.11
CA ARG A 369 32.87 3.17 -12.64
C ARG A 369 32.78 3.71 -11.22
N ARG A 370 31.92 4.71 -11.03
CA ARG A 370 31.57 5.20 -9.71
C ARG A 370 30.65 4.20 -8.99
N LEU A 371 30.91 3.96 -7.72
CA LEU A 371 30.00 3.19 -6.86
C LEU A 371 28.66 3.92 -6.70
N GLU A 372 27.58 3.16 -6.73
CA GLU A 372 26.23 3.65 -6.46
C GLU A 372 26.00 3.80 -4.94
N GLY A 373 24.99 4.57 -4.53
CA GLY A 373 24.75 4.88 -3.10
C GLY A 373 24.64 3.66 -2.18
N GLU A 374 23.97 2.60 -2.63
CA GLU A 374 23.85 1.33 -1.92
C GLU A 374 25.22 0.65 -1.74
N ALA A 375 26.03 0.65 -2.81
CA ALA A 375 27.37 0.06 -2.80
C ALA A 375 28.36 0.88 -1.97
N ILE A 376 28.26 2.21 -1.98
CA ILE A 376 29.06 3.10 -1.12
C ILE A 376 28.78 2.79 0.35
N ARG A 377 27.50 2.74 0.75
CA ARG A 377 27.10 2.42 2.12
C ARG A 377 27.62 1.05 2.55
N ASP A 378 27.40 0.03 1.72
CA ASP A 378 27.83 -1.34 2.03
C ASP A 378 29.36 -1.46 2.06
N ALA A 379 30.10 -0.76 1.19
CA ALA A 379 31.56 -0.72 1.20
C ALA A 379 32.11 -0.08 2.49
N ILE A 380 31.53 1.03 2.95
CA ILE A 380 31.91 1.69 4.21
C ILE A 380 31.72 0.72 5.39
N MET A 381 30.58 0.04 5.46
CA MET A 381 30.29 -0.95 6.52
C MET A 381 31.12 -2.23 6.40
N SER A 382 31.44 -2.66 5.18
CA SER A 382 32.28 -3.83 4.94
C SER A 382 33.70 -3.58 5.40
N THR A 383 34.24 -2.39 5.12
CA THR A 383 35.62 -2.03 5.48
C THR A 383 35.84 -2.07 7.00
N SER A 384 34.87 -1.57 7.78
CA SER A 384 34.91 -1.61 9.25
C SER A 384 34.57 -2.99 9.85
N GLY A 385 34.20 -3.97 9.03
CA GLY A 385 33.71 -5.28 9.49
C GLY A 385 32.37 -5.20 10.21
N ALA A 386 31.57 -4.15 9.97
CA ALA A 386 30.22 -4.04 10.51
C ALA A 386 29.19 -4.77 9.68
N LEU A 387 29.37 -4.84 8.35
CA LEU A 387 28.35 -5.39 7.45
C LEU A 387 28.08 -6.86 7.75
N SER A 388 26.86 -7.19 8.17
CA SER A 388 26.37 -8.57 8.21
C SER A 388 25.91 -9.00 6.83
N HIS A 389 26.34 -10.20 6.44
CA HIS A 389 25.88 -10.90 5.25
C HIS A 389 24.64 -11.77 5.53
N ASP A 390 24.20 -11.85 6.79
CA ASP A 390 23.01 -12.59 7.16
C ASP A 390 21.76 -11.92 6.57
N HIS A 391 20.81 -12.75 6.14
CA HIS A 391 19.51 -12.26 5.74
C HIS A 391 18.74 -11.86 7.01
N PRO A 392 18.39 -10.57 7.22
CA PRO A 392 17.79 -10.13 8.48
C PRO A 392 16.44 -10.81 8.77
N GLY A 393 15.76 -11.32 7.73
CA GLY A 393 14.45 -11.96 7.83
C GLY A 393 13.35 -10.96 8.19
N GLY A 394 12.19 -11.10 7.53
CA GLY A 394 11.04 -10.24 7.80
C GLY A 394 11.24 -8.76 7.41
N SER A 395 10.30 -7.92 7.86
CA SER A 395 10.34 -6.49 7.59
C SER A 395 11.13 -5.75 8.68
N ILE A 396 12.05 -4.89 8.27
CA ILE A 396 12.70 -3.93 9.18
C ILE A 396 11.84 -2.70 9.48
N LEU A 397 10.70 -2.56 8.78
CA LEU A 397 9.71 -1.54 9.08
C LEU A 397 8.92 -1.92 10.32
N SER A 398 8.99 -1.07 11.34
CA SER A 398 8.27 -1.22 12.61
C SER A 398 6.88 -0.58 12.62
N TYR A 399 6.44 -0.01 11.49
CA TYR A 399 5.16 0.68 11.36
C TYR A 399 4.00 -0.29 11.20
N LYS A 400 2.84 0.09 11.74
CA LYS A 400 1.57 -0.60 11.47
C LYS A 400 1.01 -0.18 10.11
N ASP A 401 0.17 -1.04 9.53
CA ASP A 401 -0.56 -0.74 8.30
C ASP A 401 -1.23 0.63 8.35
N ARG A 402 -1.05 1.41 7.28
CA ARG A 402 -1.63 2.76 7.09
C ARG A 402 -1.15 3.85 8.05
N GLN A 403 -0.08 3.62 8.81
CA GLN A 403 0.65 4.73 9.41
C GLN A 403 1.41 5.48 8.31
N TYR A 404 0.95 6.68 7.96
CA TYR A 404 1.63 7.53 6.98
C TYR A 404 2.97 7.99 7.55
N VAL A 405 4.05 7.74 6.83
CA VAL A 405 5.39 8.26 7.15
C VAL A 405 5.42 9.72 6.72
N ALA A 406 5.12 10.63 7.65
CA ALA A 406 4.92 12.04 7.35
C ALA A 406 6.09 12.95 7.76
N ASN A 407 7.11 12.48 8.49
CA ASN A 407 8.16 13.40 8.95
C ASN A 407 9.46 12.71 9.40
N THR A 408 10.60 13.16 8.86
CA THR A 408 11.95 12.83 9.36
C THR A 408 12.39 13.72 10.53
N ALA A 409 11.72 14.85 10.76
CA ALA A 409 12.18 15.83 11.75
C ALA A 409 12.01 15.37 13.20
N LYS A 410 11.19 14.34 13.47
CA LYS A 410 11.01 13.73 14.81
C LYS A 410 10.66 12.25 14.69
N GLY A 411 11.66 11.37 14.76
CA GLY A 411 11.46 9.95 15.05
C GLY A 411 11.14 9.05 13.85
N SER A 412 11.95 9.10 12.78
CA SER A 412 12.07 7.91 11.91
C SER A 412 12.48 6.73 12.80
N THR A 413 11.57 5.77 13.00
CA THR A 413 11.85 4.54 13.76
C THR A 413 12.64 3.53 12.92
N VAL A 414 12.95 3.89 11.67
CA VAL A 414 13.83 3.11 10.80
C VAL A 414 15.26 3.54 11.07
N ASP A 415 16.02 2.61 11.64
CA ASP A 415 17.46 2.71 11.77
C ASP A 415 18.10 2.30 10.43
N TYR A 416 18.52 3.32 9.68
CA TYR A 416 19.17 3.16 8.37
C TYR A 416 20.66 2.81 8.49
N ASP A 417 21.27 2.95 9.66
CA ASP A 417 22.68 2.64 9.91
C ASP A 417 22.88 1.20 10.38
N ARG A 418 21.82 0.38 10.35
CA ARG A 418 21.88 -1.06 10.67
C ARG A 418 22.96 -1.78 9.85
N PRO A 419 23.67 -2.75 10.46
CA PRO A 419 24.73 -3.52 9.83
C PRO A 419 24.20 -4.58 8.85
N ILE A 420 23.24 -4.25 7.99
CA ILE A 420 22.67 -5.13 6.96
C ILE A 420 22.99 -4.56 5.59
N ARG A 421 22.98 -5.41 4.55
CA ARG A 421 23.13 -4.94 3.17
C ARG A 421 22.07 -3.91 2.79
N ALA A 422 22.47 -2.90 2.02
CA ALA A 422 21.64 -1.82 1.53
C ALA A 422 20.39 -2.31 0.77
N ILE A 423 20.48 -3.46 0.09
CA ILE A 423 19.33 -4.08 -0.61
C ILE A 423 18.17 -4.44 0.33
N TYR A 424 18.42 -4.59 1.63
CA TYR A 424 17.39 -4.88 2.63
C TYR A 424 16.88 -3.63 3.34
N VAL A 425 17.54 -2.49 3.15
CA VAL A 425 17.13 -1.19 3.70
C VAL A 425 15.85 -0.73 3.00
N PRO A 426 14.84 -0.21 3.72
CA PRO A 426 13.53 -0.01 3.14
C PRO A 426 13.50 1.32 2.38
N VAL A 427 12.81 1.34 1.24
CA VAL A 427 12.62 2.56 0.44
C VAL A 427 11.25 3.15 0.76
N LEU A 428 11.24 4.24 1.54
CA LEU A 428 10.02 4.97 1.88
C LEU A 428 9.82 6.13 0.90
N ARG A 429 8.78 6.05 0.05
CA ARG A 429 8.51 7.06 -1.00
C ARG A 429 8.39 8.50 -0.49
N SER A 430 7.90 8.70 0.72
CA SER A 430 7.73 10.03 1.32
C SER A 430 8.94 10.50 2.14
N SER A 431 9.98 9.66 2.30
CA SER A 431 11.09 9.91 3.22
C SER A 431 12.28 8.99 2.90
N LEU A 432 13.01 9.29 1.84
CA LEU A 432 14.18 8.51 1.44
C LEU A 432 15.34 8.67 2.43
N TYR A 433 16.18 7.65 2.54
CA TYR A 433 17.42 7.72 3.31
C TYR A 433 18.36 8.75 2.70
N GLU A 434 18.92 9.63 3.54
CA GLU A 434 19.73 10.79 3.10
C GLU A 434 20.94 10.37 2.26
N VAL A 435 21.61 9.26 2.61
CA VAL A 435 22.74 8.75 1.82
C VAL A 435 22.27 8.34 0.43
N PHE A 436 21.17 7.60 0.32
CA PHE A 436 20.66 7.20 -0.99
C PHE A 436 20.22 8.41 -1.83
N GLN A 437 19.57 9.39 -1.20
CA GLN A 437 19.18 10.62 -1.87
C GLN A 437 20.40 11.42 -2.37
N ALA A 438 21.46 11.51 -1.57
CA ALA A 438 22.69 12.21 -1.94
C ALA A 438 23.41 11.52 -3.11
N PHE A 439 23.36 10.19 -3.19
CA PHE A 439 24.05 9.37 -4.18
C PHE A 439 23.12 8.86 -5.29
N ASP A 440 22.26 9.75 -5.79
CA ASP A 440 21.50 9.58 -7.03
C ASP A 440 20.53 8.37 -7.04
N LEU A 441 19.95 8.01 -5.88
CA LEU A 441 18.88 7.01 -5.85
C LEU A 441 17.69 7.49 -6.71
N PRO A 442 17.21 6.68 -7.68
CA PRO A 442 16.07 7.04 -8.51
C PRO A 442 14.81 7.28 -7.70
N ASP A 443 13.95 8.17 -8.20
CA ASP A 443 12.61 8.36 -7.66
C ASP A 443 11.84 7.02 -7.64
N PRO A 444 11.46 6.49 -6.46
CA PRO A 444 10.77 5.20 -6.36
C PRO A 444 9.30 5.22 -6.85
N ALA A 445 8.79 6.39 -7.27
CA ALA A 445 7.52 6.51 -7.97
C ALA A 445 7.66 6.39 -9.50
N SER A 446 8.89 6.45 -10.02
CA SER A 446 9.19 6.48 -11.45
C SER A 446 10.02 5.26 -11.87
N SER A 447 9.90 4.85 -13.13
CA SER A 447 10.79 3.83 -13.70
C SER A 447 12.06 4.49 -14.22
N ASN A 448 13.22 3.93 -13.90
CA ASN A 448 14.51 4.41 -14.37
C ASN A 448 15.39 3.20 -14.74
N GLY A 449 15.73 3.09 -16.03
CA GLY A 449 16.64 2.06 -16.55
C GLY A 449 18.11 2.49 -16.65
N ASP A 450 18.40 3.78 -16.47
CA ASP A 450 19.74 4.35 -16.50
C ASP A 450 19.92 5.39 -15.37
N ARG A 451 20.46 4.94 -14.24
CA ARG A 451 20.66 5.77 -13.05
C ARG A 451 21.72 6.83 -13.32
N ASP A 452 21.38 8.09 -13.01
CA ASP A 452 22.33 9.21 -13.07
C ASP A 452 23.51 8.99 -12.11
N SER A 453 24.68 9.49 -12.48
CA SER A 453 25.85 9.50 -11.61
C SER A 453 26.39 10.92 -11.56
N THR A 454 26.00 11.66 -10.53
CA THR A 454 26.44 13.05 -10.35
C THR A 454 27.68 13.13 -9.47
N VAL A 455 28.45 14.21 -9.64
CA VAL A 455 29.60 14.56 -8.79
C VAL A 455 29.36 15.96 -8.26
N VAL A 456 28.80 16.06 -7.06
CA VAL A 456 28.43 17.35 -6.45
C VAL A 456 29.03 17.51 -5.05
N ALA A 457 29.35 18.75 -4.67
CA ALA A 457 29.97 19.05 -3.38
C ALA A 457 29.22 18.48 -2.15
N PRO A 458 27.87 18.46 -2.10
CA PRO A 458 27.14 17.82 -1.00
C PRO A 458 27.51 16.35 -0.78
N GLN A 459 27.77 15.57 -1.84
CA GLN A 459 28.16 14.17 -1.70
C GLN A 459 29.51 14.01 -0.99
N ALA A 460 30.47 14.89 -1.28
CA ALA A 460 31.75 14.92 -0.57
C ALA A 460 31.55 15.28 0.92
N LEU A 461 30.67 16.24 1.21
CA LEU A 461 30.32 16.59 2.59
C LEU A 461 29.62 15.44 3.33
N PHE A 462 28.78 14.66 2.65
CA PHE A 462 28.18 13.44 3.20
C PHE A 462 29.23 12.37 3.51
N MET A 463 30.19 12.15 2.60
CA MET A 463 31.31 11.24 2.85
C MET A 463 32.13 11.69 4.05
N MET A 464 32.19 12.99 4.35
CA MET A 464 32.92 13.47 5.52
C MET A 464 32.10 13.40 6.81
N ASN A 465 30.79 13.69 6.78
CA ASN A 465 30.05 14.04 8.00
C ASN A 465 28.82 13.18 8.30
N SER A 466 28.47 12.24 7.42
CA SER A 466 27.33 11.35 7.66
C SER A 466 27.52 10.48 8.90
N SER A 467 26.39 10.10 9.54
CA SER A 467 26.39 9.21 10.71
C SER A 467 27.06 7.88 10.41
N VAL A 468 26.77 7.28 9.25
CA VAL A 468 27.41 6.05 8.79
C VAL A 468 28.92 6.21 8.67
N MET A 469 29.43 7.32 8.09
CA MET A 469 30.88 7.51 8.01
C MET A 469 31.51 7.63 9.40
N LEU A 470 30.93 8.46 10.27
CA LEU A 470 31.49 8.70 11.61
C LEU A 470 31.53 7.42 12.45
N GLN A 471 30.44 6.62 12.42
CA GLN A 471 30.38 5.34 13.13
C GLN A 471 31.36 4.32 12.55
N GLN A 472 31.39 4.14 11.23
CA GLN A 472 32.21 3.10 10.61
C GLN A 472 33.70 3.45 10.58
N SER A 473 34.07 4.72 10.41
CA SER A 473 35.47 5.16 10.55
C SER A 473 35.99 4.95 11.98
N ARG A 474 35.15 5.18 13.00
CA ARG A 474 35.53 4.90 14.40
C ARG A 474 35.74 3.41 14.63
N ARG A 475 34.79 2.59 14.17
CA ARG A 475 34.89 1.12 14.29
C ARG A 475 36.11 0.56 13.57
N LEU A 476 36.46 1.11 12.40
CA LEU A 476 37.69 0.74 11.69
C LEU A 476 38.94 1.12 12.51
N ALA A 477 38.98 2.32 13.09
CA ALA A 477 40.08 2.75 13.94
C ALA A 477 40.25 1.88 15.20
N GLU A 478 39.14 1.55 15.88
CA GLU A 478 39.13 0.63 17.02
C GLU A 478 39.63 -0.77 16.63
N PHE A 479 39.21 -1.27 15.47
CA PHE A 479 39.68 -2.54 14.92
C PHE A 479 41.20 -2.54 14.66
N LEU A 480 41.73 -1.47 14.05
CA LEU A 480 43.17 -1.35 13.75
C LEU A 480 44.01 -1.27 15.03
N LEU A 481 43.57 -0.50 16.01
CA LEU A 481 44.25 -0.36 17.30
C LEU A 481 44.17 -1.62 18.17
N ALA A 482 43.14 -2.45 17.98
CA ALA A 482 43.04 -3.74 18.65
C ALA A 482 44.10 -4.76 18.18
N GLN A 483 44.71 -4.55 17.00
CA GLN A 483 45.81 -5.38 16.50
C GLN A 483 47.12 -5.01 17.23
N LYS A 484 47.33 -5.60 18.41
CA LYS A 484 48.50 -5.33 19.27
C LYS A 484 49.82 -5.84 18.68
N ASP A 485 49.75 -6.86 17.83
CA ASP A 485 50.93 -7.47 17.20
C ASP A 485 51.44 -6.67 15.98
N LEU A 486 50.71 -5.64 15.56
CA LEU A 486 51.05 -4.81 14.42
C LEU A 486 51.60 -3.45 14.87
N ASP A 487 52.68 -3.01 14.22
CA ASP A 487 53.15 -1.64 14.30
C ASP A 487 52.27 -0.69 13.47
N ASP A 488 52.45 0.62 13.65
CA ASP A 488 51.64 1.61 12.94
C ASP A 488 51.74 1.52 11.41
N PRO A 489 52.93 1.31 10.80
CA PRO A 489 53.04 1.01 9.38
C PRO A 489 52.23 -0.23 8.93
N ALA A 490 52.24 -1.32 9.70
CA ALA A 490 51.45 -2.51 9.38
C ALA A 490 49.94 -2.27 9.54
N ARG A 491 49.52 -1.48 10.54
CA ARG A 491 48.11 -1.06 10.67
C ARG A 491 47.67 -0.20 9.49
N ILE A 492 48.52 0.72 9.01
CA ILE A 492 48.25 1.52 7.81
C ILE A 492 48.13 0.61 6.58
N ARG A 493 49.03 -0.36 6.40
CA ARG A 493 48.93 -1.36 5.33
C ARG A 493 47.60 -2.10 5.37
N LEU A 494 47.21 -2.60 6.54
CA LEU A 494 45.94 -3.29 6.73
C LEU A 494 44.73 -2.39 6.43
N ALA A 495 44.78 -1.11 6.77
CA ALA A 495 43.72 -0.15 6.45
C ALA A 495 43.54 0.04 4.93
N TYR A 496 44.64 0.18 4.20
CA TYR A 496 44.65 0.30 2.74
C TYR A 496 44.14 -0.98 2.05
N GLU A 497 44.58 -2.14 2.50
CA GLU A 497 44.13 -3.42 1.95
C GLU A 497 42.63 -3.62 2.16
N ARG A 498 42.09 -3.24 3.32
CA ARG A 498 40.64 -3.34 3.59
C ARG A 498 39.81 -2.33 2.82
N ALA A 499 40.28 -1.08 2.72
CA ALA A 499 39.50 0.00 2.12
C ALA A 499 39.64 0.08 0.60
N LEU A 500 40.86 -0.11 0.09
CA LEU A 500 41.22 0.12 -1.31
C LEU A 500 41.64 -1.17 -2.05
N SER A 501 41.65 -2.32 -1.37
CA SER A 501 42.02 -3.62 -1.96
C SER A 501 43.41 -3.65 -2.61
N ARG A 502 44.33 -2.82 -2.14
CA ARG A 502 45.74 -2.80 -2.55
C ARG A 502 46.66 -2.42 -1.38
N PRO A 503 47.95 -2.76 -1.45
CA PRO A 503 48.92 -2.22 -0.51
C PRO A 503 49.17 -0.71 -0.76
N PRO A 504 49.50 0.06 0.29
CA PRO A 504 49.98 1.44 0.14
C PRO A 504 51.40 1.47 -0.40
N SER A 505 51.73 2.52 -1.15
CA SER A 505 53.11 2.87 -1.51
C SER A 505 53.88 3.39 -0.29
N PRO A 506 55.24 3.36 -0.29
CA PRO A 506 56.03 3.89 0.81
C PRO A 506 55.69 5.35 1.16
N GLY A 507 55.51 6.21 0.15
CA GLY A 507 55.13 7.61 0.37
C GLY A 507 53.71 7.80 0.93
N GLU A 508 52.80 6.85 0.71
CA GLU A 508 51.46 6.88 1.34
C GLU A 508 51.53 6.49 2.83
N ILE A 509 52.42 5.56 3.19
CA ILE A 509 52.68 5.21 4.59
C ILE A 509 53.24 6.43 5.33
N ASP A 510 54.27 7.07 4.77
CA ASP A 510 54.91 8.24 5.39
C ASP A 510 53.91 9.40 5.60
N LYS A 511 53.06 9.67 4.60
CA LYS A 511 52.00 10.69 4.70
C LYS A 511 50.98 10.34 5.78
N ALA A 512 50.54 9.07 5.85
CA ALA A 512 49.58 8.61 6.84
C ALA A 512 50.15 8.71 8.27
N GLN A 513 51.40 8.29 8.48
CA GLN A 513 52.07 8.41 9.78
C GLN A 513 52.24 9.87 10.19
N THR A 514 52.68 10.73 9.27
CA THR A 514 52.83 12.17 9.52
C THR A 514 51.47 12.78 9.90
N PHE A 515 50.41 12.45 9.17
CA PHE A 515 49.07 12.95 9.45
C PHE A 515 48.56 12.51 10.83
N ILE A 516 48.70 11.22 11.18
CA ILE A 516 48.28 10.70 12.49
C ILE A 516 49.08 11.38 13.61
N ALA A 517 50.39 11.49 13.46
CA ALA A 517 51.26 12.11 14.47
C ALA A 517 50.95 13.60 14.69
N GLN A 518 50.52 14.33 13.66
CA GLN A 518 50.14 15.74 13.78
C GLN A 518 48.86 15.96 14.58
N ILE A 519 47.87 15.08 14.45
CA ILE A 519 46.55 15.24 15.10
C ILE A 519 46.45 14.50 16.43
N GLN A 520 47.34 13.56 16.71
CA GLN A 520 47.33 12.79 17.95
C GLN A 520 47.43 13.66 19.22
N PRO A 521 48.22 14.77 19.26
CA PRO A 521 48.25 15.68 20.40
C PRO A 521 46.91 16.35 20.70
N ASP A 522 46.15 16.73 19.66
CA ASP A 522 44.84 17.38 19.80
C ASP A 522 43.78 16.46 20.44
N TRP A 523 44.01 15.14 20.36
CA TRP A 523 43.12 14.09 20.86
C TRP A 523 43.76 13.24 21.96
N ALA A 524 44.61 13.82 22.81
CA ALA A 524 45.32 13.10 23.87
C ALA A 524 44.42 12.24 24.79
N ASN A 525 43.14 12.61 24.95
CA ASN A 525 42.16 11.88 25.77
C ASN A 525 41.42 10.76 25.02
N ASP A 526 41.53 10.67 23.69
CA ASP A 526 40.89 9.62 22.88
C ASP A 526 41.79 9.30 21.66
N PRO A 527 42.81 8.42 21.81
CA PRO A 527 43.75 8.09 20.73
C PRO A 527 43.07 7.45 19.52
N VAL A 528 41.85 6.92 19.68
CA VAL A 528 41.04 6.40 18.57
C VAL A 528 40.69 7.51 17.58
N LYS A 529 40.50 8.76 18.01
CA LYS A 529 40.10 9.86 17.12
C LYS A 529 41.14 10.23 16.06
N ALA A 530 42.43 10.09 16.37
CA ALA A 530 43.50 10.29 15.39
C ALA A 530 43.39 9.24 14.28
N TRP A 531 43.29 7.97 14.65
CA TRP A 531 43.10 6.86 13.72
C TRP A 531 41.76 6.91 12.98
N GLN A 532 40.69 7.38 13.64
CA GLN A 532 39.38 7.61 13.04
C GLN A 532 39.47 8.67 11.94
N SER A 533 40.22 9.74 12.17
CA SER A 533 40.40 10.81 11.17
C SER A 533 41.17 10.29 9.95
N PHE A 534 42.20 9.46 10.16
CA PHE A 534 42.89 8.77 9.07
C PHE A 534 41.94 7.83 8.30
N ALA A 535 41.22 6.97 9.00
CA ALA A 535 40.23 6.06 8.42
C ALA A 535 39.17 6.82 7.60
N LYS A 536 38.62 7.91 8.14
CA LYS A 536 37.66 8.77 7.46
C LYS A 536 38.24 9.37 6.18
N SER A 537 39.48 9.86 6.20
CA SER A 537 40.14 10.41 5.01
C SER A 537 40.34 9.34 3.93
N LEU A 538 40.70 8.12 4.32
CA LEU A 538 40.86 6.99 3.40
C LEU A 538 39.52 6.60 2.74
N LEU A 539 38.46 6.47 3.54
CA LEU A 539 37.10 6.15 3.08
C LEU A 539 36.45 7.28 2.25
N SER A 540 36.90 8.53 2.42
CA SER A 540 36.43 9.68 1.65
C SER A 540 37.23 9.92 0.37
N SER A 541 38.22 9.09 0.08
CA SER A 541 39.07 9.25 -1.11
C SER A 541 38.32 8.92 -2.40
N ASN A 542 38.77 9.51 -3.51
CA ASN A 542 38.23 9.16 -4.83
C ASN A 542 38.46 7.67 -5.15
N GLU A 543 39.61 7.12 -4.76
CA GLU A 543 39.93 5.72 -5.01
C GLU A 543 38.97 4.75 -4.31
N PHE A 544 38.40 5.15 -3.17
CA PHE A 544 37.36 4.36 -2.49
C PHE A 544 36.04 4.32 -3.27
N ILE A 545 35.69 5.40 -3.97
CA ILE A 545 34.39 5.57 -4.63
C ILE A 545 34.43 5.13 -6.11
N TYR A 546 35.58 5.18 -6.76
CA TYR A 546 35.74 4.82 -8.16
C TYR A 546 36.46 3.48 -8.33
N LEU A 547 35.81 2.53 -8.98
CA LEU A 547 36.40 1.25 -9.37
C LEU A 547 37.05 1.36 -10.74
N ASN A 548 38.21 0.69 -10.89
CA ASN A 548 38.97 0.59 -12.14
C ASN A 548 38.44 -0.47 -13.08
#